data_AF-A0A7X5DHE7-F1
#
_entry.id   AF-A0A7X5DHE7-F1
#
_cell.length_a   1.000
_cell.length_b   1.000
_cell.length_c   1.000
_cell.angle_alpha   90.00
_cell.angle_beta   90.00
_cell.angle_gamma   90.00
#
_symmetry.space_group_name_H-M   'P 1'
#
loop_
_entity.id
_entity.type
_entity.pdbx_description
1 polymer ?
#
loop_
_entity_poly.entity_id
_entity_poly.type
_entity_poly.pdbx_seq_one_letter_code
_entity_poly.pdbx_strand_id
1 'polypeptide(L)'
;NSIVTVTVVDEGIQPTSLDGWFMFPATSFDVAKLDVHKVTSANVAFAGSNASVLDLSSWNVANLAEADQMFAGMYNLTTIYANDSWNGVTGSMTFFENPLLVGGQGSKWSWNACSGTYARIDGGADNPGYFSVK
;
A
#
# COMPACT_ATOMS: atom_id res chain seq x y z
N ASN A 1 -4.53 -17.00 -17.27
CA ASN A 1 -3.11 -16.56 -17.20
C ASN A 1 -2.92 -15.78 -15.92
N SER A 2 -2.10 -16.31 -15.00
CA SER A 2 -1.70 -15.54 -13.82
C SER A 2 -0.66 -14.51 -14.26
N ILE A 3 -0.90 -13.23 -13.99
CA ILE A 3 0.13 -12.20 -14.18
C ILE A 3 1.16 -12.44 -13.07
N VAL A 4 2.44 -12.55 -13.43
CA VAL A 4 3.49 -12.83 -12.45
C VAL A 4 4.02 -11.51 -11.87
N THR A 5 4.40 -10.58 -12.75
CA THR A 5 5.06 -9.33 -12.36
C THR A 5 4.54 -8.14 -13.15
N VAL A 6 4.43 -7.00 -12.49
CA VAL A 6 4.23 -5.66 -13.07
C VAL A 6 5.49 -4.87 -12.86
N THR A 7 5.95 -4.18 -13.90
CA THR A 7 7.15 -3.35 -13.82
C THR A 7 6.87 -1.99 -14.45
N VAL A 8 7.15 -0.93 -13.71
CA VAL A 8 7.25 0.44 -14.25
C VAL A 8 8.61 0.54 -14.93
N VAL A 9 8.64 0.74 -16.25
CA VAL A 9 9.89 0.67 -17.03
C VAL A 9 10.54 2.03 -17.29
N ASP A 10 9.74 3.10 -17.33
CA ASP A 10 10.18 4.46 -17.67
C ASP A 10 10.52 5.26 -16.41
N GLU A 11 11.46 6.19 -16.55
CA GLU A 11 11.87 7.13 -15.52
C GLU A 11 11.20 8.48 -15.81
N GLY A 12 10.58 9.07 -14.79
CA GLY A 12 9.89 10.36 -14.93
C GLY A 12 8.36 10.28 -15.07
N ILE A 13 7.76 9.10 -14.93
CA ILE A 13 6.30 8.97 -14.77
C ILE A 13 5.91 9.60 -13.42
N GLN A 14 5.20 10.72 -13.50
CA GLN A 14 4.77 11.54 -12.36
C GLN A 14 3.24 11.72 -12.35
N PRO A 15 2.48 10.68 -11.95
CA PRO A 15 1.03 10.75 -11.96
C PRO A 15 0.50 11.65 -10.83
N THR A 16 -0.71 12.15 -11.01
CA THR A 16 -1.45 12.87 -9.95
C THR A 16 -2.48 11.97 -9.23
N SER A 17 -2.78 10.80 -9.80
CA SER A 17 -3.64 9.77 -9.21
C SER A 17 -3.14 8.39 -9.65
N LEU A 18 -3.28 7.42 -8.76
CA LEU A 18 -3.00 6.00 -9.01
C LEU A 18 -4.28 5.15 -9.00
N ASP A 19 -5.45 5.79 -9.11
CA ASP A 19 -6.73 5.11 -8.92
C ASP A 19 -6.88 3.94 -9.90
N GLY A 20 -6.96 2.73 -9.35
CA GLY A 20 -7.12 1.49 -10.10
C GLY A 20 -5.92 1.02 -10.95
N TRP A 21 -4.74 1.63 -10.83
CA TRP A 21 -3.60 1.33 -11.72
C TRP A 21 -3.11 -0.13 -11.68
N PHE A 22 -3.20 -0.78 -10.52
CA PHE A 22 -2.63 -2.10 -10.26
C PHE A 22 -3.70 -3.14 -9.85
N MET A 23 -4.97 -2.93 -10.21
CA MET A 23 -6.12 -3.80 -9.87
C MET A 23 -6.19 -5.09 -10.68
N PHE A 24 -5.16 -5.92 -10.59
CA PHE A 24 -5.15 -7.22 -11.26
C PHE A 24 -4.28 -8.22 -10.48
N PRO A 25 -4.48 -9.53 -10.66
CA PRO A 25 -3.96 -10.54 -9.73
C PRO A 25 -2.47 -10.86 -9.95
N ALA A 26 -1.61 -9.83 -9.94
CA ALA A 26 -0.16 -9.97 -10.03
C ALA A 26 0.43 -10.39 -8.69
N THR A 27 1.52 -11.16 -8.73
CA THR A 27 2.22 -11.64 -7.52
C THR A 27 3.42 -10.77 -7.14
N SER A 28 3.85 -9.85 -8.01
CA SER A 28 5.00 -8.98 -7.78
C SER A 28 4.82 -7.64 -8.50
N PHE A 29 5.30 -6.57 -7.86
CA PHE A 29 5.25 -5.20 -8.37
C PHE A 29 6.63 -4.56 -8.22
N ASP A 30 7.27 -4.23 -9.33
CA ASP A 30 8.44 -3.35 -9.39
C ASP A 30 7.97 -1.94 -9.79
N VAL A 31 7.62 -1.16 -8.77
CA VAL A 31 7.05 0.19 -8.88
C VAL A 31 8.00 1.26 -8.35
N ALA A 32 9.27 0.91 -8.15
CA ALA A 32 10.24 1.79 -7.51
C ALA A 32 10.55 3.04 -8.34
N LYS A 33 10.41 2.95 -9.67
CA LYS A 33 10.63 4.03 -10.64
C LYS A 33 9.50 5.07 -10.71
N LEU A 34 8.36 4.81 -10.06
CA LEU A 34 7.22 5.72 -10.09
C LEU A 34 7.47 6.90 -9.15
N ASP A 35 7.48 8.12 -9.68
CA ASP A 35 7.57 9.32 -8.86
C ASP A 35 6.17 9.75 -8.43
N VAL A 36 5.78 9.34 -7.22
CA VAL A 36 4.44 9.55 -6.68
C VAL A 36 4.27 10.85 -5.89
N HIS A 37 5.25 11.76 -5.90
CA HIS A 37 5.19 12.96 -5.05
C HIS A 37 3.99 13.87 -5.36
N LYS A 38 3.39 13.79 -6.56
CA LYS A 38 2.21 14.56 -6.95
C LYS A 38 0.89 13.81 -6.75
N VAL A 39 0.93 12.55 -6.34
CA VAL A 39 -0.26 11.72 -6.20
C VAL A 39 -1.07 12.20 -5.00
N THR A 40 -2.35 12.51 -5.23
CA THR A 40 -3.29 12.89 -4.17
C THR A 40 -4.29 11.80 -3.85
N SER A 41 -4.50 10.86 -4.78
CA SER A 41 -5.44 9.73 -4.65
C SER A 41 -4.81 8.44 -5.17
N ALA A 42 -4.98 7.35 -4.42
CA ALA A 42 -4.57 5.99 -4.79
C ALA A 42 -5.68 4.98 -4.48
N ASN A 43 -6.92 5.39 -4.68
CA ASN A 43 -8.11 4.59 -4.42
C ASN A 43 -8.03 3.30 -5.23
N VAL A 44 -8.33 2.18 -4.56
CA VAL A 44 -8.30 0.82 -5.12
C VAL A 44 -7.00 0.43 -5.84
N ALA A 45 -5.89 1.18 -5.72
CA ALA A 45 -4.74 1.04 -6.61
C ALA A 45 -4.23 -0.40 -6.70
N PHE A 46 -4.10 -1.11 -5.58
CA PHE A 46 -3.66 -2.51 -5.52
C PHE A 46 -4.78 -3.49 -5.14
N ALA A 47 -6.04 -3.06 -5.12
CA ALA A 47 -7.15 -3.89 -4.66
C ALA A 47 -7.24 -5.23 -5.41
N GLY A 48 -7.37 -6.32 -4.67
CA GLY A 48 -7.46 -7.69 -5.21
C GLY A 48 -6.17 -8.25 -5.81
N SER A 49 -5.03 -7.54 -5.67
CA SER A 49 -3.73 -8.04 -6.08
C SER A 49 -3.30 -9.25 -5.24
N ASN A 50 -2.37 -10.06 -5.77
CA ASN A 50 -1.97 -11.33 -5.17
C ASN A 50 -0.54 -11.32 -4.59
N ALA A 51 0.06 -10.14 -4.43
CA ALA A 51 1.41 -9.99 -3.90
C ALA A 51 1.46 -10.31 -2.40
N SER A 52 2.48 -11.06 -1.98
CA SER A 52 2.72 -11.34 -0.55
C SER A 52 3.54 -10.26 0.13
N VAL A 53 4.35 -9.54 -0.64
CA VAL A 53 5.16 -8.40 -0.20
C VAL A 53 4.93 -7.28 -1.20
N LEU A 54 4.69 -6.07 -0.70
CA LEU A 54 4.63 -4.86 -1.50
C LEU A 54 5.70 -3.88 -1.02
N ASP A 55 6.61 -3.50 -1.92
CA ASP A 55 7.69 -2.57 -1.60
C ASP A 55 7.35 -1.18 -2.13
N LEU A 56 6.98 -0.29 -1.22
CA LEU A 56 6.67 1.11 -1.49
C LEU A 56 7.69 2.04 -0.80
N SER A 57 8.87 1.53 -0.42
CA SER A 57 9.83 2.31 0.36
C SER A 57 10.45 3.48 -0.42
N SER A 58 10.40 3.47 -1.75
CA SER A 58 10.83 4.61 -2.58
C SER A 58 9.77 5.69 -2.74
N TRP A 59 8.51 5.42 -2.35
CA TRP A 59 7.40 6.34 -2.59
C TRP A 59 7.42 7.49 -1.59
N ASN A 60 7.51 8.72 -2.09
CA ASN A 60 7.24 9.91 -1.31
C ASN A 60 5.75 10.26 -1.41
N VAL A 61 4.96 9.89 -0.40
CA VAL A 61 3.50 10.06 -0.41
C VAL A 61 3.02 11.29 0.35
N ALA A 62 3.88 12.31 0.53
CA ALA A 62 3.55 13.49 1.33
C ALA A 62 2.27 14.25 0.88
N ASN A 63 1.82 14.05 -0.36
CA ASN A 63 0.59 14.66 -0.89
C ASN A 63 -0.60 13.68 -1.00
N LEU A 64 -0.40 12.39 -0.68
CA LEU A 64 -1.45 11.38 -0.76
C LEU A 64 -2.44 11.59 0.38
N ALA A 65 -3.68 11.95 0.04
CA ALA A 65 -4.74 12.17 1.01
C ALA A 65 -5.75 11.01 1.05
N GLU A 66 -6.05 10.42 -0.11
CA GLU A 66 -7.13 9.44 -0.28
C GLU A 66 -6.58 8.09 -0.74
N ALA A 67 -6.86 7.05 0.04
CA ALA A 67 -6.46 5.66 -0.22
C ALA A 67 -7.61 4.69 0.09
N ASP A 68 -8.84 5.02 -0.32
CA ASP A 68 -10.01 4.16 -0.19
C ASP A 68 -9.73 2.81 -0.82
N GLN A 69 -9.87 1.74 -0.03
CA GLN A 69 -9.70 0.36 -0.49
C GLN A 69 -8.36 0.07 -1.21
N MET A 70 -7.32 0.88 -1.01
CA MET A 70 -6.06 0.81 -1.78
C MET A 70 -5.45 -0.60 -1.80
N PHE A 71 -5.51 -1.33 -0.68
CA PHE A 71 -5.00 -2.69 -0.53
C PHE A 71 -6.12 -3.70 -0.26
N ALA A 72 -7.38 -3.35 -0.53
CA ALA A 72 -8.51 -4.20 -0.16
C ALA A 72 -8.45 -5.57 -0.85
N GLY A 73 -8.70 -6.64 -0.10
CA GLY A 73 -8.77 -8.00 -0.63
C GLY A 73 -7.43 -8.59 -1.07
N MET A 74 -6.29 -8.05 -0.64
CA MET A 74 -4.98 -8.68 -0.88
C MET A 74 -4.73 -9.80 0.13
N TYR A 75 -5.44 -10.92 -0.02
CA TYR A 75 -5.45 -12.04 0.94
C TYR A 75 -4.09 -12.66 1.25
N ASN A 76 -3.12 -12.55 0.34
CA ASN A 76 -1.78 -13.09 0.52
C ASN A 76 -0.77 -12.06 1.08
N LEU A 77 -1.17 -10.80 1.22
CA LEU A 77 -0.28 -9.72 1.66
C LEU A 77 0.12 -9.91 3.12
N THR A 78 1.42 -10.00 3.34
CA THR A 78 2.02 -10.22 4.68
C THR A 78 2.82 -9.02 5.14
N THR A 79 3.39 -8.26 4.21
CA THR A 79 4.29 -7.15 4.51
C THR A 79 4.16 -6.04 3.47
N ILE A 80 4.10 -4.80 3.96
CA ILE A 80 4.24 -3.60 3.15
C ILE A 80 5.48 -2.86 3.67
N TYR A 81 6.45 -2.63 2.79
CA TYR A 81 7.60 -1.79 3.09
C TYR A 81 7.32 -0.34 2.71
N ALA A 82 7.72 0.58 3.57
CA ALA A 82 7.45 2.00 3.42
C ALA A 82 8.56 2.83 4.10
N ASN A 83 8.45 4.16 3.94
CA ASN A 83 9.25 5.16 4.64
C ASN A 83 8.35 6.10 5.46
N ASP A 84 8.94 7.08 6.14
CA ASP A 84 8.25 7.99 7.04
C ASP A 84 7.30 9.01 6.37
N SER A 85 7.28 9.08 5.02
CA SER A 85 6.32 9.93 4.30
C SER A 85 4.89 9.44 4.41
N TRP A 86 4.68 8.17 4.79
CA TRP A 86 3.37 7.60 5.07
C TRP A 86 2.83 8.06 6.43
N ASN A 87 2.45 9.33 6.49
CA ASN A 87 1.78 9.93 7.63
C ASN A 87 0.56 10.72 7.12
N GLY A 88 -0.57 10.63 7.83
CA GLY A 88 -1.77 11.40 7.49
C GLY A 88 -2.63 10.87 6.33
N VAL A 89 -2.30 9.73 5.73
CA VAL A 89 -3.15 9.08 4.73
C VAL A 89 -4.50 8.72 5.35
N THR A 90 -5.59 9.06 4.65
CA THR A 90 -6.95 8.69 5.04
C THR A 90 -7.55 7.74 4.01
N GLY A 91 -8.59 7.02 4.42
CA GLY A 91 -9.26 6.08 3.53
C GLY A 91 -10.18 5.13 4.28
N SER A 92 -11.34 4.90 3.69
CA SER A 92 -12.27 3.86 4.10
C SER A 92 -11.79 2.51 3.59
N MET A 93 -11.81 1.50 4.46
CA MET A 93 -11.57 0.10 4.06
C MET A 93 -10.22 -0.13 3.33
N THR A 94 -9.23 0.76 3.49
CA THR A 94 -7.90 0.71 2.87
C THR A 94 -7.24 -0.66 2.98
N PHE A 95 -7.38 -1.33 4.14
CA PHE A 95 -6.84 -2.66 4.41
C PHE A 95 -7.93 -3.73 4.58
N PHE A 96 -9.15 -3.50 4.08
CA PHE A 96 -10.22 -4.49 4.20
C PHE A 96 -9.79 -5.84 3.62
N GLU A 97 -10.12 -6.95 4.28
CA GLU A 97 -9.77 -8.31 3.83
C GLU A 97 -8.25 -8.56 3.61
N ASN A 98 -7.41 -8.18 4.58
CA ASN A 98 -5.97 -8.46 4.59
C ASN A 98 -5.55 -9.34 5.78
N PRO A 99 -6.07 -10.59 5.91
CA PRO A 99 -5.95 -11.39 7.14
C PRO A 99 -4.52 -11.80 7.52
N LEU A 100 -3.57 -11.76 6.58
CA LEU A 100 -2.17 -12.14 6.81
C LEU A 100 -1.24 -10.94 7.06
N LEU A 101 -1.75 -9.71 6.94
CA LEU A 101 -0.94 -8.51 7.05
C LEU A 101 -0.49 -8.27 8.50
N VAL A 102 0.80 -8.03 8.66
CA VAL A 102 1.43 -7.71 9.95
C VAL A 102 2.36 -6.50 9.77
N GLY A 103 2.18 -5.50 10.62
CA GLY A 103 3.08 -4.35 10.69
C GLY A 103 4.47 -4.72 11.21
N GLY A 104 5.45 -3.86 10.97
CA GLY A 104 6.86 -4.14 11.29
C GLY A 104 7.15 -4.40 12.76
N GLN A 105 6.28 -3.94 13.67
CA GLN A 105 6.36 -4.16 15.11
C GLN A 105 5.29 -5.13 15.62
N GLY A 106 4.67 -5.91 14.73
CA GLY A 106 3.78 -7.00 15.06
C GLY A 106 2.29 -6.65 15.12
N SER A 107 1.88 -5.44 14.72
CA SER A 107 0.47 -5.08 14.62
C SER A 107 -0.24 -5.95 13.58
N LYS A 108 -1.09 -6.87 14.05
CA LYS A 108 -1.82 -7.80 13.18
C LYS A 108 -3.11 -7.17 12.69
N TRP A 109 -3.46 -7.47 11.43
CA TRP A 109 -4.71 -7.03 10.86
C TRP A 109 -5.93 -7.46 11.69
N SER A 110 -6.95 -6.59 11.74
CA SER A 110 -8.27 -6.92 12.27
C SER A 110 -9.37 -6.15 11.55
N TRP A 111 -10.60 -6.66 11.59
CA TRP A 111 -11.77 -5.99 10.98
C TRP A 111 -12.03 -4.56 11.49
N ASN A 112 -11.65 -4.26 12.73
CA ASN A 112 -11.81 -2.93 13.31
C ASN A 112 -10.65 -1.97 12.97
N ALA A 113 -9.63 -2.46 12.27
CA ALA A 113 -8.41 -1.75 11.94
C ALA A 113 -8.18 -1.77 10.42
N CYS A 114 -9.21 -1.46 9.63
CA CYS A 114 -9.15 -1.51 8.17
C CYS A 114 -9.02 -0.13 7.49
N SER A 115 -9.05 0.98 8.22
CA SER A 115 -8.99 2.32 7.62
C SER A 115 -7.57 2.75 7.28
N GLY A 116 -7.44 3.77 6.43
CA GLY A 116 -6.17 4.38 6.01
C GLY A 116 -5.36 4.95 7.17
N THR A 117 -5.93 5.14 8.36
CA THR A 117 -5.18 5.58 9.54
C THR A 117 -4.08 4.62 9.98
N TYR A 118 -4.13 3.36 9.54
CA TYR A 118 -3.08 2.35 9.75
C TYR A 118 -2.01 2.33 8.64
N ALA A 119 -2.16 3.14 7.58
CA ALA A 119 -1.19 3.30 6.49
C ALA A 119 -0.03 4.20 6.92
N ARG A 120 0.74 3.69 7.88
CA ARG A 120 1.89 4.33 8.50
C ARG A 120 2.86 3.27 9.01
N ILE A 121 4.09 3.69 9.29
CA ILE A 121 5.06 2.85 9.99
C ILE A 121 4.47 2.35 11.30
N ASP A 122 4.56 1.05 11.52
CA ASP A 122 4.05 0.40 12.72
C ASP A 122 4.87 0.82 13.95
N GLY A 123 4.22 1.53 14.88
CA GLY A 123 4.78 1.88 16.18
C GLY A 123 4.48 0.85 17.28
N GLY A 124 3.94 -0.32 16.93
CA GLY A 124 3.53 -1.36 17.87
C GLY A 124 2.26 -0.96 18.63
N ALA A 125 2.12 -1.46 19.86
CA ALA A 125 0.88 -1.32 20.63
C ALA A 125 0.47 0.14 20.91
N ASP A 126 1.44 1.06 21.02
CA ASP A 126 1.18 2.48 21.32
C ASP A 126 0.70 3.27 20.10
N ASN A 127 1.10 2.85 18.90
CA ASN A 127 0.74 3.51 17.65
C ASN A 127 0.70 2.50 16.50
N PRO A 128 -0.32 1.63 16.45
CA PRO A 128 -0.33 0.53 15.50
C PRO A 128 -0.41 1.06 14.07
N GLY A 129 0.35 0.43 13.19
CA GLY A 129 0.35 0.63 11.75
C GLY A 129 0.66 -0.69 11.04
N TYR A 130 0.53 -0.73 9.72
CA TYR A 130 0.80 -1.96 8.97
C TYR A 130 2.07 -1.94 8.15
N PHE A 131 2.85 -0.86 8.20
CA PHE A 131 4.07 -0.77 7.41
C PHE A 131 5.32 -1.11 8.20
N SER A 132 6.29 -1.68 7.51
CA SER A 132 7.65 -1.92 7.98
C SER A 132 8.60 -0.92 7.32
N VAL A 133 9.54 -0.37 8.08
CA VAL A 133 10.57 0.52 7.54
C VAL A 133 11.53 -0.26 6.64
N LYS A 134 11.88 0.31 5.50
CA LYS A 134 12.96 -0.17 4.62
C LYS A 134 13.67 1.00 3.96
#